data_AF-A0A534YWS6-F1
#
_entry.id   AF-A0A534YWS6-F1
#
_cell.length_a   1.000
_cell.length_b   1.000
_cell.length_c   1.000
_cell.angle_alpha   90.00
_cell.angle_beta   90.00
_cell.angle_gamma   90.00
#
_symmetry.space_group_name_H-M   'P 1'
#
loop_
_entity.id
_entity.type
_entity.pdbx_description
1 polymer ?
#
loop_
_entity_poly.entity_id
_entity_poly.type
_entity_poly.pdbx_seq_one_letter_code
_entity_poly.pdbx_strand_id
1 'polypeptide(L)' 'MSVRGIRGATTATENTAEAITDATEELLRELITQNDLDAQEIAFAYFTTTPDLTAEFPALAARKLGWLDVPLLCGHDM' A
#
# COMPACT_ATOMS: atom_id res chain seq x y z
N MET A 1 -0.68 -9.84 22.45
CA MET A 1 -0.35 -8.44 22.16
C MET A 1 -1.55 -7.75 21.52
N SER A 2 -1.65 -6.43 21.59
CA SER A 2 -2.68 -5.65 20.90
C SER A 2 -2.28 -5.36 19.45
N VAL A 3 -3.22 -5.44 18.52
CA VAL A 3 -3.02 -5.00 17.12
C VAL A 3 -3.26 -3.49 17.02
N ARG A 4 -2.46 -2.79 16.19
CA ARG A 4 -2.60 -1.36 15.90
C ARG A 4 -2.73 -1.13 14.41
N GLY A 5 -3.58 -0.18 14.02
CA GLY A 5 -3.69 0.26 12.63
C GLY A 5 -2.71 1.39 12.35
N ILE A 6 -2.08 1.36 11.18
CA ILE A 6 -1.23 2.42 10.64
C ILE A 6 -1.91 2.95 9.38
N ARG A 7 -1.95 4.27 9.22
CA ARG A 7 -2.57 4.93 8.08
C ARG A 7 -1.52 5.70 7.29
N GLY A 8 -1.67 5.65 5.98
CA GLY A 8 -0.97 6.49 5.03
C GLY A 8 -1.91 6.92 3.91
N ALA A 9 -1.56 8.01 3.23
CA ALA A 9 -2.22 8.46 2.02
C ALA A 9 -1.19 9.17 1.13
N THR A 10 -1.34 9.03 -0.18
CA THR A 10 -0.50 9.67 -1.20
C THR A 10 -1.35 9.92 -2.44
N THR A 11 -0.79 10.60 -3.44
CA THR A 11 -1.45 10.88 -4.72
C THR A 11 -0.58 10.39 -5.87
N ALA A 12 -1.16 9.64 -6.81
CA ALA A 12 -0.52 9.39 -8.10
C ALA A 12 -0.60 10.64 -8.98
N THR A 13 0.43 10.89 -9.79
CA THR A 13 0.47 12.04 -10.71
C THR A 13 -0.45 11.88 -11.91
N GLU A 14 -0.79 10.63 -12.27
CA GLU A 14 -1.68 10.26 -13.37
C GLU A 14 -2.25 8.84 -13.16
N ASN A 15 -3.32 8.48 -13.89
CA ASN A 15 -3.90 7.14 -13.86
C ASN A 15 -3.12 6.18 -14.78
N THR A 16 -1.87 5.89 -14.42
CA THR A 16 -1.01 4.89 -15.07
C THR A 16 -0.50 3.88 -14.05
N ALA A 17 -0.18 2.67 -14.51
CA ALA A 17 0.27 1.60 -13.63
C ALA A 17 1.57 1.96 -12.89
N GLU A 18 2.48 2.64 -13.57
CA GLU A 18 3.76 3.11 -13.03
C GLU A 18 3.53 4.17 -11.95
N ALA A 19 2.75 5.22 -12.25
CA ALA A 19 2.47 6.29 -11.28
C ALA A 19 1.75 5.78 -10.01
N ILE A 20 0.79 4.86 -10.15
CA ILE A 20 0.10 4.26 -9.00
C ILE A 20 1.06 3.40 -8.16
N THR A 21 1.88 2.58 -8.83
CA THR A 21 2.80 1.67 -8.13
C THR A 21 3.91 2.44 -7.43
N ASP A 22 4.50 3.44 -8.08
CA ASP A 22 5.61 4.22 -7.55
C ASP A 22 5.17 5.06 -6.34
N ALA A 23 4.04 5.76 -6.45
CA ALA A 23 3.49 6.52 -5.33
C ALA A 23 3.15 5.61 -4.13
N THR A 24 2.60 4.42 -4.39
CA THR A 24 2.30 3.45 -3.32
C THR A 24 3.58 2.89 -2.70
N GLU A 25 4.62 2.60 -3.50
CA GLU A 25 5.89 2.10 -3.00
C GLU A 25 6.58 3.14 -2.11
N GLU A 26 6.61 4.41 -2.52
CA GLU A 26 7.14 5.52 -1.73
C GLU A 26 6.42 5.60 -0.37
N LEU A 27 5.09 5.59 -0.37
CA LEU A 27 4.29 5.63 0.85
C LEU A 27 4.61 4.45 1.78
N LEU A 28 4.68 3.23 1.24
CA LEU A 28 4.96 2.04 2.04
C LEU A 28 6.37 2.08 2.63
N ARG A 29 7.38 2.53 1.88
CA ARG A 29 8.75 2.69 2.38
C ARG A 29 8.82 3.68 3.54
N GLU A 30 8.08 4.79 3.46
CA GLU A 30 8.01 5.76 4.55
C GLU A 30 7.33 5.17 5.79
N LEU A 31 6.19 4.48 5.62
CA LEU A 31 5.49 3.83 6.72
C LEU A 31 6.35 2.77 7.42
N ILE A 32 7.08 1.95 6.64
CA ILE A 32 8.03 0.96 7.17
C ILE A 32 9.11 1.67 7.99
N THR A 33 9.72 2.72 7.44
CA THR A 33 10.83 3.44 8.08
C THR A 33 10.40 4.13 9.37
N GLN A 34 9.25 4.82 9.36
CA GLN A 34 8.76 5.58 10.53
C GLN A 34 8.26 4.71 11.68
N ASN A 35 7.90 3.46 11.41
CA ASN A 35 7.30 2.57 12.40
C ASN A 35 8.14 1.31 12.68
N ASP A 36 9.32 1.18 12.06
CA ASP A 36 10.21 0.01 12.15
C ASP A 36 9.46 -1.31 11.86
N LEU A 37 8.70 -1.34 10.76
CA LEU A 37 7.81 -2.47 10.45
C LEU A 37 8.57 -3.64 9.83
N ASP A 38 8.46 -4.81 10.46
CA ASP A 38 8.77 -6.09 9.83
C ASP A 38 7.52 -6.64 9.11
N ALA A 39 7.67 -7.02 7.84
CA ALA A 39 6.61 -7.64 7.05
C ALA A 39 6.03 -8.91 7.71
N GLN A 40 6.83 -9.63 8.50
CA GLN A 40 6.37 -10.82 9.24
C GLN A 40 5.40 -10.50 10.38
N GLU A 41 5.38 -9.25 10.85
CA GLU A 41 4.50 -8.79 11.93
C GLU A 41 3.20 -8.15 11.41
N ILE A 42 3.07 -7.99 10.10
CA ILE A 42 1.90 -7.37 9.46
C ILE A 42 0.77 -8.40 9.32
N ALA A 43 -0.31 -8.18 10.06
CA ALA A 43 -1.50 -9.05 10.00
C ALA A 43 -2.25 -8.96 8.65
N PHE A 44 -2.42 -7.75 8.10
CA PHE A 44 -3.00 -7.50 6.77
C PHE A 44 -2.73 -6.06 6.34
N ALA A 45 -2.86 -5.78 5.05
CA ALA A 45 -2.92 -4.42 4.52
C ALA A 45 -4.13 -4.23 3.60
N TYR A 46 -4.84 -3.12 3.79
CA TYR A 46 -5.99 -2.74 2.97
C TYR A 46 -5.71 -1.41 2.28
N PHE A 47 -5.73 -1.45 0.96
CA PHE A 47 -5.49 -0.30 0.11
C PHE A 47 -6.81 0.17 -0.50
N THR A 48 -7.02 1.47 -0.48
CA THR A 48 -8.13 2.11 -1.20
C THR A 48 -7.57 3.07 -2.22
N THR A 49 -8.19 3.15 -3.40
CA THR A 49 -7.95 4.21 -4.38
C THR A 49 -9.22 5.02 -4.58
N THR A 50 -9.08 6.28 -4.97
CA THR A 50 -10.21 7.05 -5.49
C THR A 50 -10.73 6.43 -6.80
N PRO A 51 -12.02 6.59 -7.16
CA PRO A 51 -12.61 5.92 -8.32
C PRO A 51 -12.00 6.28 -9.69
N ASP A 52 -11.22 7.36 -9.77
CA ASP A 52 -10.50 7.80 -10.97
C ASP A 52 -9.17 7.07 -11.21
N LEU A 53 -8.67 6.30 -10.22
CA LEU A 53 -7.47 5.48 -10.35
C LEU A 53 -7.85 4.01 -10.57
N THR A 54 -7.66 3.54 -11.80
CA THR A 54 -8.10 2.22 -12.28
C THR A 54 -7.03 1.45 -13.05
N ALA A 55 -5.85 2.05 -13.28
CA ALA A 55 -4.83 1.49 -14.16
C ALA A 55 -4.02 0.34 -13.54
N GLU A 56 -3.96 0.23 -12.20
CA GLU A 56 -3.25 -0.84 -11.49
C GLU A 56 -3.74 -0.96 -10.03
N PHE A 57 -3.56 -2.14 -9.45
CA PHE A 57 -3.76 -2.38 -8.02
C PHE A 57 -2.55 -1.88 -7.20
N PRO A 58 -2.76 -0.99 -6.21
CA PRO A 58 -1.67 -0.49 -5.35
C PRO A 58 -0.94 -1.62 -4.58
N ALA A 59 -1.62 -2.75 -4.32
CA ALA A 59 -1.02 -3.91 -3.68
C ALA A 59 0.19 -4.49 -4.45
N LEU A 60 0.35 -4.19 -5.75
CA LEU A 60 1.55 -4.59 -6.51
C LEU A 60 2.83 -4.00 -5.90
N ALA A 61 2.77 -2.75 -5.39
CA ALA A 61 3.91 -2.12 -4.73
C ALA A 61 4.37 -2.91 -3.48
N ALA A 62 3.43 -3.37 -2.66
CA ALA A 62 3.73 -4.22 -1.51
C ALA A 62 4.39 -5.54 -1.94
N ARG A 63 3.93 -6.16 -3.04
CA ARG A 63 4.58 -7.37 -3.58
C ARG A 63 6.01 -7.10 -4.05
N LYS A 64 6.27 -5.95 -4.70
CA LYS A 64 7.63 -5.52 -5.08
C LYS A 64 8.54 -5.32 -3.86
N LEU A 65 7.99 -4.88 -2.74
CA LEU A 65 8.69 -4.75 -1.45
C LEU A 65 8.89 -6.09 -0.70
N GLY A 66 8.49 -7.22 -1.30
CA GLY A 66 8.70 -8.54 -0.72
C GLY A 66 7.62 -8.97 0.28
N TRP A 67 6.49 -8.26 0.36
CA TRP A 67 5.35 -8.69 1.17
C TRP A 67 4.64 -9.85 0.46
N LEU A 68 5.29 -11.02 0.35
CA LEU A 68 4.76 -12.18 -0.38
C LEU A 68 3.70 -12.94 0.41
N ASP A 69 3.87 -13.02 1.73
CA ASP A 69 2.98 -13.77 2.63
C ASP A 69 1.96 -12.88 3.35
N VAL A 70 2.10 -11.55 3.26
CA VAL A 70 1.13 -10.61 3.85
C VAL A 70 -0.20 -10.68 3.08
N PRO A 71 -1.35 -10.82 3.75
CA PRO A 71 -2.65 -10.69 3.12
C PRO A 71 -2.91 -9.26 2.68
N LEU A 72 -3.18 -9.07 1.37
CA LEU A 72 -3.44 -7.76 0.77
C LEU A 72 -4.85 -7.71 0.21
N LEU A 73 -5.55 -6.59 0.42
CA LEU A 73 -6.86 -6.31 -0.16
C LEU A 73 -6.86 -4.93 -0.83
N CYS A 74 -7.51 -4.80 -1.98
CA CYS A 74 -7.75 -3.53 -2.64
C CYS A 74 -9.25 -3.25 -2.75
N GLY A 75 -9.64 -1.99 -2.61
CA GLY A 75 -10.99 -1.48 -2.87
C GLY A 75 -10.95 -0.06 -3.42
N HIS A 76 -12.11 0.48 -3.76
CA HIS A 76 -12.25 1.91 -4.04
C HIS A 76 -12.82 2.62 -2.81
N ASP A 77 -12.32 3.82 -2.54
CA ASP A 77 -12.87 4.71 -1.52
C ASP A 77 -14.17 5.36 -2.02
N MET A 78 -14.99 5.86 -1.08
CA MET A 78 -16.33 6.41 -1.36
C MET A 78 -16.31 7.88 -1.78
#